data_AF-A0A7L4ZZQ6-F1
#
_entry.id   AF-A0A7L4ZZQ6-F1
#
_cell.length_a   1.000
_cell.length_b   1.000
_cell.length_c   1.000
_cell.angle_alpha   90.00
_cell.angle_beta   90.00
_cell.angle_gamma   90.00
#
_symmetry.space_group_name_H-M   'P 1'
#
loop_
_entity.id
_entity.type
_entity.pdbx_description
1 polymer ?
#
loop_
_entity_poly.entity_id
_entity_poly.type
_entity_poly.pdbx_seq_one_letter_code
_entity_poly.pdbx_strand_id
1 'polypeptide(L)'
;MNLTTLKHNYHDAWLVAYALGPRREIVLTVWLDSVWNPTVLNPVTLRLSAIGNYEAVAGFFTRAFSGASSRNSLDEIERITPEAPGFRIAFAEAGEILVAAAKIQEA
;
A
#
# COMPACT_ATOMS: atom_id res chain seq x y z
N MET A 1 -3.22 -15.73 13.75
CA MET A 1 -3.02 -15.29 12.35
C MET A 1 -1.62 -14.72 12.29
N ASN A 2 -0.66 -15.40 11.66
CA ASN A 2 0.71 -14.89 11.55
C ASN A 2 0.67 -13.70 10.59
N LEU A 3 0.90 -12.49 11.12
CA LEU A 3 1.10 -11.31 10.28
C LEU A 3 2.40 -11.55 9.50
N THR A 4 2.27 -11.64 8.18
CA THR A 4 3.40 -11.90 7.29
C THR A 4 4.29 -10.67 7.33
N THR A 5 5.59 -10.87 7.58
CA THR A 5 6.56 -9.78 7.51
C THR A 5 6.69 -9.32 6.06
N LEU A 6 6.67 -8.00 5.85
CA LEU A 6 6.97 -7.42 4.54
C LEU A 6 8.41 -7.74 4.15
N LYS A 7 8.63 -8.02 2.87
CA LYS A 7 9.96 -8.30 2.30
C LYS A 7 10.83 -7.05 2.26
N HIS A 8 10.23 -5.90 1.98
CA HIS A 8 10.93 -4.63 1.83
C HIS A 8 10.54 -3.63 2.92
N ASN A 9 11.35 -2.58 3.07
CA ASN A 9 11.02 -1.45 3.92
C ASN A 9 10.28 -0.40 3.08
N TYR A 10 9.08 -0.01 3.53
CA TYR A 10 8.22 0.95 2.84
C TYR A 10 8.29 2.35 3.44
N HIS A 11 9.23 2.61 4.35
CA HIS A 11 9.49 3.96 4.86
C HIS A 11 10.03 4.85 3.72
N ASP A 12 9.51 6.07 3.64
CA ASP A 12 9.83 7.08 2.62
C ASP A 12 9.58 6.59 1.17
N ALA A 13 8.72 5.58 0.99
CA ALA A 13 8.43 5.00 -0.31
C ALA A 13 7.32 5.78 -1.01
N TRP A 14 7.33 5.87 -2.34
CA TRP A 14 6.30 6.59 -3.10
C TRP A 14 5.27 5.66 -3.72
N LEU A 15 4.00 5.86 -3.38
CA LEU A 15 2.90 5.20 -4.08
C LEU A 15 2.77 5.79 -5.49
N VAL A 16 2.89 4.98 -6.52
CA VAL A 16 2.85 5.40 -7.94
C VAL A 16 1.49 5.16 -8.56
N ALA A 17 0.91 4.02 -8.25
CA ALA A 17 -0.38 3.60 -8.78
C ALA A 17 -1.05 2.66 -7.78
N TYR A 18 -2.38 2.60 -7.85
CA TYR A 18 -3.14 1.56 -7.18
C TYR A 18 -4.22 1.00 -8.11
N ALA A 19 -4.62 -0.23 -7.86
CA ALA A 19 -5.77 -0.85 -8.51
C ALA A 19 -6.64 -1.56 -7.47
N LEU A 20 -7.95 -1.34 -7.56
CA LEU A 20 -8.95 -2.06 -6.78
C LEU A 20 -9.43 -3.26 -7.60
N GLY A 21 -9.21 -4.47 -7.10
CA GLY A 21 -9.57 -5.70 -7.80
C GLY A 21 -10.92 -6.27 -7.38
N PRO A 22 -11.59 -7.05 -8.24
CA PRO A 22 -12.95 -7.54 -8.04
C PRO A 22 -13.08 -8.58 -6.91
N ARG A 23 -11.96 -9.09 -6.38
CA ARG A 23 -11.91 -10.12 -5.34
C ARG A 23 -11.55 -9.57 -3.96
N ARG A 24 -12.02 -8.37 -3.65
CA ARG A 24 -11.72 -7.64 -2.40
C ARG A 24 -10.21 -7.52 -2.19
N GLU A 25 -9.55 -6.96 -3.19
CA GLU A 25 -8.10 -6.80 -3.19
C GLU A 25 -7.71 -5.39 -3.61
N ILE A 26 -6.54 -4.98 -3.13
CA ILE A 26 -5.87 -3.78 -3.61
C ILE A 26 -4.45 -4.14 -4.01
N VAL A 27 -4.02 -3.60 -5.14
CA VAL A 27 -2.66 -3.69 -5.66
C VAL A 27 -2.05 -2.31 -5.61
N LEU A 28 -0.88 -2.18 -4.99
CA LEU A 28 -0.12 -0.93 -4.91
C LEU A 28 1.16 -1.11 -5.71
N THR A 29 1.47 -0.15 -6.58
CA THR A 29 2.77 -0.03 -7.24
C THR A 29 3.56 1.03 -6.51
N VAL A 30 4.72 0.67 -5.97
CA VAL A 30 5.48 1.52 -5.05
C VAL A 30 6.93 1.65 -5.52
N TRP A 31 7.43 2.88 -5.63
CA TRP A 31 8.85 3.15 -5.69
C TRP A 31 9.42 3.14 -4.28
N LEU A 32 10.29 2.19 -3.99
CA LEU A 32 10.94 2.11 -2.68
C LEU A 32 12.09 3.12 -2.58
N ASP A 33 12.30 3.66 -1.38
CA ASP A 33 13.49 4.47 -1.12
C ASP A 33 14.76 3.61 -1.15
N SER A 34 15.79 4.14 -1.83
CA SER A 34 17.06 3.44 -2.09
C SER A 34 18.00 3.39 -0.89
N VAL A 35 17.85 4.28 0.10
CA VAL A 35 18.60 4.21 1.36
C VAL A 35 18.17 2.96 2.14
N TRP A 36 16.86 2.70 2.17
CA TRP A 36 16.31 1.54 2.86
C TRP A 36 16.35 0.25 2.03
N ASN A 37 16.31 0.36 0.70
CA ASN A 37 16.24 -0.77 -0.23
C ASN A 37 17.26 -0.64 -1.38
N PRO A 38 18.58 -0.67 -1.09
CA PRO A 38 19.63 -0.28 -2.04
C PRO A 38 19.76 -1.18 -3.27
N THR A 39 19.20 -2.38 -3.22
CA THR A 39 19.25 -3.36 -4.32
C THR A 39 18.00 -3.36 -5.20
N VAL A 40 16.97 -2.59 -4.83
CA VAL A 40 15.70 -2.56 -5.56
C VAL A 40 15.70 -1.35 -6.49
N LEU A 41 15.83 -1.61 -7.79
CA LEU A 41 15.95 -0.57 -8.82
C LEU A 41 14.65 -0.33 -9.61
N ASN A 42 13.61 -1.12 -9.35
CA ASN A 42 12.33 -1.06 -10.04
C ASN A 42 11.19 -0.90 -9.02
N PRO A 43 10.02 -0.38 -9.41
CA PRO A 43 8.85 -0.37 -8.55
C PRO A 43 8.50 -1.79 -8.13
N VAL A 44 8.09 -1.95 -6.87
CA VAL A 44 7.56 -3.22 -6.36
C VAL A 44 6.04 -3.19 -6.39
N THR A 45 5.45 -4.37 -6.50
CA THR A 45 4.00 -4.54 -6.44
C THR A 45 3.60 -5.18 -5.12
N LEU A 46 2.81 -4.47 -4.32
CA LEU A 46 2.21 -4.98 -3.09
C LEU A 46 0.75 -5.31 -3.32
N ARG A 47 0.39 -6.59 -3.24
CA ARG A 47 -1.00 -7.07 -3.34
C ARG A 47 -1.51 -7.51 -1.98
N LEU A 48 -2.58 -6.85 -1.54
CA LEU A 48 -3.34 -7.18 -0.35
C LEU A 48 -4.68 -7.78 -0.81
N SER A 49 -4.98 -9.00 -0.37
CA SER A 49 -6.17 -9.74 -0.84
C SER A 49 -6.99 -10.31 0.31
N ALA A 50 -8.24 -10.69 0.00
CA ALA A 50 -9.23 -11.13 0.98
C ALA A 50 -9.43 -10.06 2.08
N ILE A 51 -9.55 -8.79 1.66
CA ILE A 51 -9.72 -7.65 2.54
C ILE A 51 -11.11 -7.71 3.18
N GLY A 52 -11.17 -7.82 4.50
CA GLY A 52 -12.40 -7.89 5.30
C GLY A 52 -13.16 -6.57 5.34
N ASN A 53 -12.45 -5.44 5.34
CA ASN A 53 -13.01 -4.08 5.33
C ASN A 53 -12.92 -3.40 3.96
N TYR A 54 -13.13 -4.15 2.88
CA TYR A 54 -12.87 -3.72 1.50
C TYR A 54 -13.55 -2.40 1.12
N GLU A 55 -14.83 -2.20 1.45
CA GLU A 55 -15.55 -0.98 1.08
C GLU A 55 -14.92 0.28 1.70
N ALA A 56 -14.42 0.18 2.94
CA ALA A 56 -13.72 1.29 3.60
C ALA A 56 -12.38 1.59 2.91
N VAL A 57 -11.63 0.55 2.55
CA VAL A 57 -10.35 0.67 1.82
C VAL A 57 -10.60 1.25 0.42
N ALA A 58 -11.52 0.69 -0.35
CA ALA A 58 -11.88 1.17 -1.68
C ALA A 58 -12.33 2.64 -1.65
N GLY A 59 -13.19 2.99 -0.68
CA GLY A 59 -13.63 4.37 -0.47
C GLY A 59 -12.50 5.32 -0.08
N PHE A 60 -11.56 4.88 0.76
CA PHE A 60 -10.38 5.66 1.11
C PHE A 60 -9.54 5.98 -0.13
N PHE A 61 -9.10 4.96 -0.87
CA PHE A 61 -8.23 5.13 -2.04
C PHE A 61 -8.91 5.93 -3.16
N THR A 62 -10.19 5.67 -3.41
CA THR A 62 -10.95 6.41 -4.42
C THR A 62 -11.04 7.89 -4.05
N ARG A 63 -11.33 8.23 -2.78
CA ARG A 63 -11.41 9.65 -2.36
C ARG A 63 -10.04 10.32 -2.35
N ALA A 64 -9.08 9.70 -1.68
CA ALA A 64 -7.73 10.26 -1.49
C ALA A 64 -7.00 10.52 -2.81
N PHE A 65 -7.21 9.65 -3.81
CA PHE A 65 -6.42 9.68 -5.05
C PHE A 65 -7.27 9.90 -6.31
N SER A 66 -8.51 10.41 -6.18
CA SER A 66 -9.43 10.68 -7.31
C SER A 66 -8.97 11.78 -8.28
N GLY A 67 -7.99 12.60 -7.89
CA GLY A 67 -7.55 13.78 -8.66
C GLY A 67 -6.05 13.88 -8.90
N ALA A 68 -5.28 12.84 -8.62
CA ALA A 68 -3.83 12.86 -8.81
C ALA A 68 -3.48 12.71 -10.30
N SER A 69 -3.41 13.82 -11.02
CA SER A 69 -3.20 13.82 -12.47
C SER A 69 -1.94 14.58 -12.94
N SER A 70 -0.92 14.76 -12.10
CA SER A 70 0.33 15.40 -12.59
C SER A 70 1.63 15.11 -11.82
N ARG A 71 1.60 14.32 -10.74
CA ARG A 71 2.82 13.93 -10.02
C ARG A 71 3.23 12.51 -10.43
N ASN A 72 4.53 12.22 -10.51
CA ASN A 72 5.06 10.87 -10.75
C ASN A 72 4.74 9.89 -9.59
N SER A 73 4.10 10.38 -8.53
CA SER A 73 3.60 9.66 -7.37
C SER A 73 2.24 10.22 -6.96
N LEU A 74 1.41 9.36 -6.35
CA LEU A 74 0.13 9.70 -5.73
C LEU A 74 0.31 10.27 -4.33
N ASP A 75 1.21 9.67 -3.55
CA ASP A 75 1.55 10.08 -2.18
C ASP A 75 2.83 9.37 -1.73
N GLU A 76 3.39 9.82 -0.62
CA GLU A 76 4.45 9.14 0.11
C GLU A 76 3.85 8.23 1.17
N ILE A 77 4.36 7.00 1.23
CA ILE A 77 4.09 6.02 2.27
C ILE A 77 5.10 6.29 3.38
N GLU A 78 4.63 6.84 4.49
CA GLU A 78 5.48 7.03 5.67
C GLU A 78 5.77 5.69 6.33
N ARG A 79 4.76 4.80 6.38
CA ARG A 79 4.89 3.53 7.09
C ARG A 79 3.83 2.52 6.68
N ILE A 80 4.23 1.26 6.60
CA ILE A 80 3.31 0.11 6.63
C ILE A 80 3.59 -0.71 7.89
N THR A 81 2.63 -0.76 8.80
CA THR A 81 2.76 -1.47 10.08
C THR A 81 1.83 -2.69 10.11
N PRO A 82 2.33 -3.89 10.43
CA PRO A 82 1.47 -5.02 10.73
C PRO A 82 0.60 -4.73 11.96
N GLU A 83 -0.72 -4.78 11.81
CA GLU A 83 -1.70 -4.52 12.87
C GLU A 83 -2.88 -5.48 12.72
N ALA A 84 -3.02 -6.44 13.64
CA ALA A 84 -4.07 -7.44 13.55
C ALA A 84 -5.46 -6.77 13.44
N PRO A 85 -6.29 -7.14 12.44
CA PRO A 85 -6.18 -8.35 11.60
C PRO A 85 -5.46 -8.19 10.25
N GLY A 86 -4.74 -7.09 9.98
CA GLY A 86 -4.01 -6.86 8.73
C GLY A 86 -2.86 -5.86 8.84
N PHE A 87 -2.90 -4.77 8.06
CA PHE A 87 -1.83 -3.77 7.98
C PHE A 87 -2.38 -2.36 8.01
N ARG A 88 -1.75 -1.47 8.79
CA ARG A 88 -1.99 -0.03 8.72
C ARG A 88 -1.01 0.58 7.73
N ILE A 89 -1.54 1.32 6.76
CA ILE A 89 -0.75 2.10 5.80
C ILE A 89 -0.95 3.57 6.13
N ALA A 90 0.14 4.26 6.45
CA ALA A 90 0.17 5.69 6.69
C ALA A 90 0.79 6.40 5.48
N PHE A 91 0.09 7.42 5.02
CA PHE A 91 0.50 8.28 3.91
C PHE A 91 0.74 9.71 4.42
N ALA A 92 1.69 10.41 3.81
CA ALA A 92 2.08 11.75 4.23
C ALA A 92 0.94 12.77 4.05
N GLU A 93 0.23 12.74 2.92
CA GLU A 93 -0.88 13.68 2.64
C GLU A 93 -2.27 13.06 2.89
N ALA A 94 -2.49 11.80 2.48
CA ALA A 94 -3.81 11.16 2.51
C ALA A 94 -4.25 10.66 3.91
N GLY A 95 -3.37 10.69 4.91
CA GLY A 95 -3.61 10.13 6.24
C GLY A 95 -3.41 8.61 6.27
N GLU A 96 -4.14 7.91 7.13
CA GLU A 96 -3.92 6.47 7.36
C GLU A 96 -5.16 5.60 7.14
N ILE A 97 -4.93 4.36 6.72
CA ILE A 97 -5.98 3.35 6.53
C ILE A 97 -5.52 1.99 7.07
N LEU A 98 -6.40 1.35 7.84
CA LEU A 98 -6.26 -0.06 8.19
C LEU A 98 -6.79 -0.91 7.03
N VAL A 99 -5.96 -1.78 6.49
CA VAL A 99 -6.34 -2.80 5.51
C VAL A 99 -6.41 -4.14 6.23
N ALA A 100 -7.62 -4.59 6.57
CA ALA A 100 -7.87 -5.88 7.23
C ALA A 100 -7.73 -7.04 6.22
N ALA A 101 -6.53 -7.32 5.75
CA ALA A 101 -6.24 -8.36 4.76
C ALA A 101 -5.79 -9.68 5.40
N ALA A 102 -6.15 -10.81 4.78
CA ALA A 102 -5.69 -12.12 5.21
C ALA A 102 -4.45 -12.64 4.49
N LYS A 103 -4.10 -12.05 3.34
CA LYS A 103 -2.95 -12.44 2.52
C LYS A 103 -2.28 -11.24 1.90
N ILE A 104 -0.96 -11.25 1.94
CA ILE A 104 -0.09 -10.26 1.32
C ILE A 104 0.87 -10.95 0.36
N GLN A 105 1.13 -10.32 -0.78
CA GLN A 105 2.07 -10.80 -1.79
C GLN A 105 2.90 -9.61 -2.29
N GLU A 106 4.21 -9.81 -2.39
CA GLU A 106 5.16 -8.83 -2.92
C GLU A 106 5.87 -9.41 -4.13
N ALA A 107 5.90 -8.67 -5.24
CA ALA A 107 6.56 -9.03 -6.49
C ALA A 107 7.49 -7.91 -6.94
#